data_AF-A0A1G0TAZ8-F1
#
_entry.id   AF-A0A1G0TAZ8-F1
#
_cell.length_a   1.000
_cell.length_b   1.000
_cell.length_c   1.000
_cell.angle_alpha   90.00
_cell.angle_beta   90.00
_cell.angle_gamma   90.00
#
_symmetry.space_group_name_H-M   'P 1'
#
loop_
_entity.id
_entity.type
_entity.pdbx_description
1 polymer ?
#
loop_
_entity_poly.entity_id
_entity_poly.type
_entity_poly.pdbx_seq_one_letter_code
_entity_poly.pdbx_strand_id
1 'polypeptide(L)' 'VPPTLHTPLMSGSNAISGITIVGAILSAGLEQFTISTILGLIAVIFAMINVIGGFLVTDRMLKMFKKK' A
#
# COMPACT_ATOMS: atom_id res chain seq x y z
N VAL A 1 20.07 6.77 -8.29
CA VAL A 1 19.60 7.45 -7.06
C VAL A 1 20.75 7.55 -6.07
N PRO A 2 20.83 8.63 -5.28
CA PRO A 2 21.80 8.73 -4.18
C PRO A 2 21.72 7.50 -3.26
N PRO A 3 22.86 6.96 -2.78
CA PRO A 3 22.89 5.79 -1.89
C PRO A 3 21.99 5.93 -0.65
N THR A 4 21.86 7.15 -0.14
CA THR A 4 21.03 7.49 1.01
C THR A 4 19.53 7.30 0.78
N LEU A 5 19.08 7.23 -0.48
CA LEU A 5 17.67 7.08 -0.83
C LEU A 5 17.27 5.63 -1.15
N HIS A 6 18.16 4.64 -1.10
CA HIS A 6 17.78 3.25 -1.43
C HIS A 6 16.69 2.70 -0.50
N THR A 7 16.79 2.95 0.81
CA THR A 7 15.77 2.51 1.79
C THR A 7 14.46 3.28 1.66
N PRO A 8 14.46 4.63 1.58
CA PRO A 8 13.24 5.38 1.26
C PRO A 8 12.59 4.96 -0.07
N LEU A 9 13.40 4.67 -1.10
CA LEU A 9 12.90 4.23 -2.40
C LEU A 9 12.29 2.84 -2.35
N MET A 10 12.88 1.91 -1.58
CA MET A 10 12.29 0.60 -1.31
C MET A 10 10.95 0.73 -0.55
N SER A 11 10.88 1.61 0.45
CA SER A 11 9.63 1.90 1.17
C SER A 11 8.57 2.51 0.22
N GLY A 12 8.99 3.44 -0.65
CA GLY A 12 8.12 4.08 -1.63
C GLY A 12 7.57 3.10 -2.67
N SER A 13 8.40 2.20 -3.21
CA SER A 13 7.92 1.16 -4.13
C SER A 13 6.97 0.17 -3.44
N ASN A 14 7.18 -0.11 -2.15
CA ASN A 14 6.22 -0.88 -1.36
C ASN A 14 4.88 -0.16 -1.16
N ALA A 15 4.89 1.17 -0.94
CA ALA A 15 3.65 1.95 -0.86
C ALA A 15 2.87 1.90 -2.19
N ILE A 16 3.58 1.97 -3.32
CA ILE A 16 2.99 1.90 -4.67
C ILE A 16 2.43 0.51 -4.98
N SER A 17 3.05 -0.56 -4.45
CA SER A 17 2.51 -1.93 -4.60
C SER A 17 1.11 -2.09 -3.99
N GLY A 18 0.69 -1.15 -3.14
CA GLY A 18 -0.68 -1.02 -2.64
C GLY A 18 -1.76 -0.83 -3.72
N ILE A 19 -1.39 -0.64 -4.99
CA ILE A 19 -2.32 -0.66 -6.14
C ILE A 19 -3.14 -1.95 -6.25
N THR A 20 -2.71 -3.02 -5.56
CA THR A 20 -3.49 -4.26 -5.39
C THR A 20 -4.90 -4.01 -4.84
N ILE A 21 -5.15 -2.86 -4.19
CA ILE A 21 -6.48 -2.44 -3.76
C ILE A 21 -7.52 -2.42 -4.90
N VAL A 22 -7.10 -2.10 -6.13
CA VAL A 22 -8.02 -2.08 -7.29
C VAL A 22 -8.59 -3.48 -7.53
N GLY A 23 -7.73 -4.50 -7.54
CA GLY A 23 -8.16 -5.89 -7.68
C GLY A 23 -9.00 -6.38 -6.49
N ALA A 24 -8.68 -5.92 -5.29
CA ALA A 24 -9.43 -6.24 -4.09
C ALA A 24 -10.86 -5.67 -4.12
N ILE A 25 -11.03 -4.41 -4.55
CA ILE A 25 -12.35 -3.76 -4.71
C ILE A 25 -13.18 -4.50 -5.76
N LEU A 26 -12.59 -4.86 -6.91
CA LEU A 26 -13.27 -5.62 -7.94
C LEU A 26 -13.74 -6.99 -7.43
N SER A 27 -12.93 -7.65 -6.60
CA SER A 27 -13.28 -8.95 -6.00
C SER A 27 -14.36 -8.84 -4.91
N ALA A 28 -14.36 -7.74 -4.15
CA ALA A 28 -15.34 -7.46 -3.11
C ALA A 28 -16.69 -6.99 -3.65
N GLY A 29 -16.72 -6.41 -4.86
CA GLY A 29 -17.91 -5.81 -5.48
C GLY A 29 -18.80 -6.77 -6.30
N LEU A 30 -18.58 -8.08 -6.22
CA LEU A 30 -19.39 -9.08 -6.93
C LEU A 30 -20.82 -9.13 -6.35
N GLU A 31 -21.83 -9.18 -7.22
CA GLU A 31 -23.26 -9.05 -6.85
C GLU A 31 -23.77 -10.14 -5.91
N GLN A 32 -23.12 -11.32 -5.89
CA GLN A 32 -23.49 -12.43 -5.02
C GLN A 32 -22.49 -12.57 -3.88
N PHE A 33 -23.00 -12.68 -2.65
CA PHE A 33 -22.20 -12.93 -1.45
C PHE A 33 -21.58 -14.33 -1.51
N THR A 34 -20.36 -14.38 -2.05
CA THR A 34 -19.60 -15.59 -2.36
C THR A 34 -18.31 -15.60 -1.56
N ILE A 35 -17.59 -16.73 -1.59
CA ILE A 35 -16.27 -16.81 -0.94
C ILE A 35 -15.29 -15.76 -1.50
N SER A 36 -15.43 -15.41 -2.79
CA SER A 36 -14.70 -14.31 -3.43
C SER A 36 -15.02 -12.94 -2.82
N THR A 37 -16.27 -12.67 -2.44
CA THR A 37 -16.66 -11.42 -1.77
C THR A 37 -15.96 -11.29 -0.40
N ILE A 38 -15.93 -12.38 0.37
CA ILE A 38 -15.27 -12.41 1.70
C ILE A 38 -13.75 -12.25 1.55
N LEU A 39 -13.13 -12.99 0.62
CA LEU A 39 -11.71 -12.86 0.34
C LEU A 39 -11.36 -11.47 -0.21
N GLY A 40 -12.24 -10.89 -1.04
CA GLY A 40 -12.12 -9.52 -1.55
C GLY A 40 -12.14 -8.49 -0.42
N LEU A 41 -13.06 -8.62 0.54
CA LEU A 41 -13.11 -7.75 1.72
C LEU A 41 -11.80 -7.82 2.54
N ILE A 42 -11.30 -9.03 2.80
CA ILE A 42 -10.02 -9.24 3.49
C ILE A 42 -8.86 -8.64 2.69
N ALA A 43 -8.86 -8.82 1.37
CA ALA A 43 -7.85 -8.24 0.48
C ALA A 43 -7.88 -6.70 0.51
N VAL A 44 -9.06 -6.08 0.58
CA VAL A 44 -9.18 -4.61 0.70
C VAL A 44 -8.53 -4.14 2.01
N ILE A 45 -8.79 -4.82 3.13
CA ILE A 45 -8.19 -4.48 4.43
C ILE A 45 -6.65 -4.54 4.35
N PHE A 46 -6.09 -5.63 3.82
CA PHE A 46 -4.64 -5.76 3.69
C PHE A 46 -4.03 -4.76 2.71
N ALA A 47 -4.69 -4.50 1.58
CA ALA A 47 -4.24 -3.50 0.62
C ALA A 47 -4.23 -2.10 1.24
N MET A 48 -5.26 -1.74 2.02
CA MET A 48 -5.31 -0.47 2.75
C MET A 48 -4.19 -0.34 3.78
N ILE A 49 -3.88 -1.41 4.53
CA ILE A 49 -2.75 -1.43 5.47
C ILE A 49 -1.44 -1.17 4.73
N ASN A 50 -1.22 -1.80 3.56
CA ASN A 50 -0.02 -1.59 2.76
C ASN A 50 0.09 -0.16 2.22
N VAL A 51 -1.00 0.39 1.68
CA VAL A 51 -1.06 1.78 1.17
C VAL A 51 -0.73 2.76 2.29
N ILE A 52 -1.50 2.74 3.38
CA ILE A 52 -1.37 3.72 4.46
C ILE A 52 -0.02 3.57 5.15
N GLY A 53 0.36 2.34 5.53
CA GLY A 53 1.62 2.07 6.20
C GLY A 53 2.82 2.44 5.33
N GLY A 54 2.79 2.07 4.05
CA GLY A 54 3.84 2.40 3.09
C GLY A 54 4.05 3.90 2.93
N PHE A 55 2.97 4.68 2.74
CA PHE A 55 3.09 6.13 2.59
C PHE A 55 3.52 6.84 3.89
N LEU A 56 3.01 6.43 5.05
CA LEU A 56 3.41 7.00 6.35
C LEU A 56 4.89 6.76 6.66
N VAL A 57 5.38 5.54 6.44
CA VAL A 57 6.79 5.20 6.66
C VAL A 57 7.69 5.95 5.68
N THR A 58 7.30 5.99 4.40
CA THR A 58 8.06 6.71 3.37
C THR A 58 8.13 8.21 3.68
N ASP A 59 7.03 8.85 4.09
CA ASP A 59 7.03 10.26 4.51
C ASP A 59 7.94 10.50 5.72
N ARG A 60 7.88 9.62 6.74
CA ARG A 60 8.77 9.69 7.90
C ARG A 60 10.25 9.58 7.50
N MET A 61 10.58 8.67 6.59
CA MET A 61 11.95 8.52 6.06
C MET A 61 12.39 9.77 5.29
N LEU A 62 11.53 10.32 4.44
CA LEU A 62 11.84 11.51 3.64
C LEU A 62 11.99 12.78 4.51
N LYS A 63 11.24 12.89 5.61
CA LYS A 63 11.38 13.97 6.59
C LYS A 63 12.79 14.04 7.21
N MET A 64 13.51 12.92 7.29
CA MET A 64 14.89 12.90 7.81
C MET A 64 15.90 13.63 6.90
N PHE A 65 15.53 13.89 5.64
CA PHE A 65 16.37 14.63 4.67
C PHE A 65 16.06 16.13 4.61
N LYS A 66 15.01 16.59 5.30
CA LYS A 66 14.74 18.03 5.42
C LYS A 66 15.78 18.64 6.36
N LYS A 67 16.49 19.67 5.91
CA LYS A 67 17.28 20.52 6.82
C LYS A 67 16.32 21.12 7.86
N LYS A 68 16.74 21.14 9.12
CA LYS A 68 16.06 21.92 10.17
C LYS A 68 16.03 23.39 9.79
#